data_AF-A0A848XTY3-F1
#
_entry.id   AF-A0A848XTY3-F1
#
_cell.length_a   1.000
_cell.length_b   1.000
_cell.length_c   1.000
_cell.angle_alpha   90.00
_cell.angle_beta   90.00
_cell.angle_gamma   90.00
#
_symmetry.space_group_name_H-M   'P 1'
#
loop_
_entity.id
_entity.type
_entity.pdbx_description
1 polymer ?
#
loop_
_entity_poly.entity_id
_entity_poly.type
_entity_poly.pdbx_seq_one_letter_code
_entity_poly.pdbx_strand_id
1 'polypeptide(L)'
;MPDTGSLLAFFGAALLLLLLPGPGVAYVVTRALSQGRGAGIASAAGLSVGAALQGLGATAGLSAVLLASSAAPGGGERASPIQ
;
A
#
# COMPACT_ATOMS: atom_id res chain seq x y z
N MET A 1 19.22 -1.06 -18.04
CA MET A 1 18.15 -0.67 -18.96
C MET A 1 17.07 -1.74 -18.85
N PRO A 2 15.77 -1.42 -18.71
CA PRO A 2 14.74 -2.45 -18.58
C PRO A 2 14.71 -3.32 -19.84
N ASP A 3 14.82 -4.64 -19.63
CA ASP A 3 14.74 -5.64 -20.68
C ASP A 3 13.33 -5.70 -21.30
N THR A 4 13.24 -5.99 -22.60
CA THR A 4 11.97 -6.08 -23.32
C THR A 4 11.02 -7.10 -22.69
N GLY A 5 11.56 -8.19 -22.13
CA GLY A 5 10.79 -9.18 -21.37
C GLY A 5 10.13 -8.59 -20.12
N SER A 6 10.84 -7.75 -19.36
CA SER A 6 10.29 -7.05 -18.20
C SER A 6 9.23 -6.02 -18.58
N LEU A 7 9.42 -5.33 -19.71
CA LEU A 7 8.43 -4.42 -20.27
C LEU A 7 7.15 -5.15 -20.70
N LEU A 8 7.26 -6.30 -21.39
CA LEU A 8 6.11 -7.12 -21.80
C LEU A 8 5.39 -7.74 -20.59
N ALA A 9 6.13 -8.22 -19.60
CA ALA A 9 5.55 -8.74 -18.35
C ALA A 9 4.82 -7.64 -17.57
N PHE A 10 5.42 -6.44 -17.47
CA PHE A 10 4.75 -5.27 -16.91
C PHE A 10 3.51 -4.89 -17.70
N PHE A 11 3.58 -4.90 -19.03
CA PHE A 11 2.44 -4.57 -19.88
C PHE A 11 1.29 -5.56 -19.70
N GLY A 12 1.58 -6.86 -19.66
CA GLY A 12 0.60 -7.91 -19.39
C GLY A 12 0.00 -7.78 -17.98
N ALA A 13 0.83 -7.56 -16.97
CA ALA A 13 0.39 -7.33 -15.60
C ALA A 13 -0.46 -6.06 -15.48
N ALA A 14 -0.06 -4.96 -16.12
CA ALA A 14 -0.81 -3.71 -16.16
C ALA A 14 -2.15 -3.89 -16.89
N LEU A 15 -2.19 -4.68 -17.98
CA LEU A 15 -3.42 -5.01 -18.67
C LEU A 15 -4.34 -5.85 -17.78
N LEU A 16 -3.81 -6.83 -17.05
CA LEU A 16 -4.54 -7.58 -16.03
C LEU A 16 -5.06 -6.67 -14.92
N LEU A 17 -4.26 -5.74 -14.39
CA LEU A 17 -4.71 -4.76 -13.39
C LEU A 17 -5.76 -3.79 -13.95
N LEU A 18 -5.70 -3.47 -15.24
CA LEU A 18 -6.66 -2.61 -15.92
C LEU A 18 -7.99 -3.35 -16.19
N LEU A 19 -7.91 -4.64 -16.55
CA LEU A 19 -9.05 -5.48 -16.90
C LEU A 19 -9.75 -6.06 -15.68
N LEU A 20 -9.01 -6.28 -14.59
CA LEU A 20 -9.56 -6.56 -13.28
C LEU A 20 -9.72 -5.21 -12.58
N PRO A 21 -10.86 -4.49 -12.75
CA PRO A 21 -11.18 -3.42 -11.82
C PRO A 21 -11.02 -4.04 -10.43
N GLY A 22 -10.11 -3.50 -9.62
CA GLY A 22 -9.76 -4.12 -8.35
C GLY A 22 -11.03 -4.43 -7.54
N PRO A 23 -11.02 -5.41 -6.63
CA PRO A 23 -12.23 -5.89 -5.95
C PRO A 23 -13.07 -4.75 -5.33
N GLY A 24 -12.42 -3.66 -4.89
CA GLY A 24 -13.10 -2.45 -4.43
C GLY A 24 -13.86 -1.68 -5.52
N VAL A 25 -13.27 -1.49 -6.72
CA VAL A 25 -13.92 -0.80 -7.84
C VAL A 25 -15.04 -1.67 -8.43
N ALA A 26 -14.80 -2.98 -8.59
CA ALA A 26 -15.82 -3.93 -8.99
C ALA A 26 -17.01 -3.90 -8.02
N TYR A 27 -16.76 -3.94 -6.71
CA TYR A 27 -17.80 -3.86 -5.68
C TYR A 27 -18.59 -2.54 -5.73
N VAL A 28 -17.92 -1.40 -5.87
CA VAL A 28 -18.57 -0.08 -6.00
C VAL A 28 -19.46 -0.03 -7.23
N VAL A 29 -18.97 -0.50 -8.39
CA VAL A 29 -19.72 -0.50 -9.65
C VAL A 29 -20.91 -1.45 -9.57
N THR A 30 -20.74 -2.68 -9.11
CA THR A 30 -21.85 -3.65 -8.96
C THR A 30 -22.91 -3.12 -8.00
N ARG A 31 -22.50 -2.52 -6.88
CA ARG A 31 -23.43 -1.94 -5.91
C ARG A 31 -24.11 -0.66 -6.42
N ALA A 32 -23.41 0.16 -7.20
CA ALA A 32 -23.98 1.34 -7.86
C ALA A 32 -25.01 0.95 -8.93
N LEU A 33 -24.74 -0.13 -9.68
CA LEU A 33 -25.65 -0.68 -10.69
C LEU A 33 -26.86 -1.36 -10.04
N SER A 34 -26.68 -2.06 -8.92
CA SER A 34 -27.78 -2.78 -8.23
C SER A 34 -28.64 -1.91 -7.31
N GLN A 35 -28.09 -0.87 -6.68
CA GLN A 35 -28.80 -0.05 -5.69
C GLN A 35 -28.80 1.47 -5.99
N GLY A 36 -28.37 1.86 -7.20
CA GLY A 36 -28.39 3.24 -7.67
C GLY A 36 -27.17 4.08 -7.25
N ARG A 37 -27.14 5.34 -7.72
CA ARG A 37 -26.00 6.26 -7.58
C ARG A 37 -25.59 6.50 -6.12
N GLY A 38 -26.54 6.54 -5.19
CA GLY A 38 -26.27 6.76 -3.76
C GLY A 38 -25.42 5.66 -3.13
N ALA A 39 -25.70 4.40 -3.45
CA ALA A 39 -24.94 3.25 -2.93
C ALA A 39 -23.52 3.17 -3.51
N GLY A 40 -23.34 3.65 -4.74
CA GLY A 40 -22.02 3.82 -5.37
C GLY A 40 -21.17 4.87 -4.65
N ILE A 41 -21.72 6.04 -4.37
CA ILE A 41 -21.01 7.13 -3.68
C ILE A 41 -20.63 6.72 -2.26
N ALA A 42 -21.53 6.09 -1.51
CA ALA A 42 -21.25 5.58 -0.17
C ALA A 42 -20.13 4.54 -0.17
N SER A 43 -20.09 3.67 -1.18
CA SER A 43 -19.04 2.65 -1.29
C SER A 43 -17.69 3.23 -1.69
N ALA A 44 -17.68 4.20 -2.60
CA ALA A 44 -16.46 4.92 -2.98
C ALA A 44 -15.89 5.70 -1.78
N ALA A 45 -16.76 6.35 -0.99
CA ALA A 45 -16.35 7.04 0.23
C ALA A 45 -15.72 6.07 1.25
N GLY A 46 -16.35 4.91 1.48
CA GLY A 46 -15.79 3.88 2.36
C GLY A 46 -14.43 3.37 1.88
N LEU A 47 -14.27 3.16 0.58
CA LEU A 47 -13.00 2.70 -0.02
C LEU A 47 -11.89 3.75 0.16
N SER A 48 -12.19 5.02 -0.09
CA SER A 48 -11.24 6.12 0.09
C SER A 48 -10.82 6.30 1.55
N VAL A 49 -11.77 6.22 2.49
CA VAL A 49 -11.46 6.29 3.93
C VAL A 49 -10.62 5.09 4.36
N GLY A 50 -10.96 3.87 3.92
CA GLY A 50 -10.18 2.68 4.21
C GLY A 50 -8.74 2.77 3.69
N ALA A 51 -8.56 3.25 2.46
CA ALA A 51 -7.23 3.46 1.88
C ALA A 51 -6.42 4.51 2.65
N ALA A 52 -7.05 5.60 3.10
CA ALA A 52 -6.39 6.60 3.92
C ALA A 52 -5.93 6.03 5.26
N LEU A 53 -6.79 5.27 5.96
CA LEU A 53 -6.45 4.62 7.22
C LEU A 53 -5.32 3.60 7.06
N GLN A 54 -5.34 2.81 5.98
CA GLN A 54 -4.26 1.87 5.65
C GLN A 54 -2.92 2.59 5.46
N GLY A 55 -2.92 3.70 4.71
CA GLY A 55 -1.73 4.52 4.50
C GLY A 55 -1.17 5.07 5.81
N LEU A 56 -2.03 5.60 6.68
CA LEU A 56 -1.65 6.08 8.01
C LEU A 56 -1.08 4.96 8.90
N GLY A 57 -1.69 3.78 8.87
CA GLY A 57 -1.19 2.61 9.60
C GLY A 57 0.19 2.17 9.08
N ALA A 58 0.40 2.16 7.77
CA ALA A 58 1.67 1.81 7.16
C ALA A 58 2.78 2.82 7.52
N THR A 59 2.50 4.12 7.43
CA THR A 59 3.49 5.15 7.78
C THR A 59 3.77 5.18 9.27
N ALA A 60 2.76 5.00 10.12
CA ALA A 60 2.94 4.89 11.57
C ALA A 60 3.77 3.65 11.94
N GLY A 61 3.48 2.49 11.34
CA GLY A 61 4.23 1.26 11.54
C GLY A 61 5.69 1.39 11.09
N LEU A 62 5.93 1.95 9.90
CA LEU A 62 7.28 2.24 9.41
C LEU A 62 8.02 3.20 10.37
N SER A 63 7.35 4.25 10.85
CA SER A 63 7.92 5.20 11.81
C SER A 63 8.30 4.51 13.12
N ALA A 64 7.45 3.62 13.62
CA ALA A 64 7.71 2.84 14.83
C ALA A 64 8.92 1.91 14.66
N VAL A 65 9.03 1.22 13.53
CA VAL A 65 10.19 0.36 13.21
C VAL A 65 11.48 1.18 13.16
N LEU A 66 11.45 2.35 12.52
CA LEU A 66 12.62 3.23 12.42
C LEU A 66 13.05 3.75 13.81
N LEU A 67 12.10 4.17 14.65
CA LEU A 67 12.38 4.62 16.02
C LEU A 67 12.92 3.47 16.88
N ALA A 68 12.33 2.28 16.80
CA ALA A 68 12.79 1.10 17.52
C ALA A 68 14.22 0.69 17.10
N SER A 69 14.56 0.83 15.83
CA SER A 69 15.92 0.58 15.34
C SER A 69 16.93 1.59 15.90
N SER A 70 16.52 2.86 16.08
CA SER A 70 17.39 3.90 16.66
C SER A 70 17.50 3.81 18.19
N ALA A 71 16.48 3.25 18.85
CA ALA A 71 16.42 3.11 20.30
C ALA A 71 17.12 1.84 20.82
N ALA A 72 17.66 0.99 19.94
CA ALA A 72 18.41 -0.19 20.32
C ALA A 72 19.66 0.20 21.14
N PRO A 73 19.73 -0.13 22.44
CA PRO A 73 20.95 0.04 23.23
C PRO A 73 21.91 -1.08 22.81
N GLY A 74 22.62 -0.85 21.70
CA GLY A 74 23.49 -1.81 21.04
C GLY A 74 24.71 -1.14 20.45
N GLY A 75 25.31 -0.23 21.21
CA GLY A 75 26.58 0.44 20.89
C GLY A 75 27.44 0.66 22.13
N GLY A 76 27.26 -0.16 23.17
CA GLY A 76 28.20 -0.27 24.29
C GLY A 76 29.17 -1.41 24.02
N GLU A 77 30.45 -1.06 23.96
CA GLU A 77 31.61 -1.93 24.22
C GLU A 77 32.08 -2.88 23.10
N ARG A 78 32.93 -2.33 22.22
CA ARG A 78 34.28 -2.88 22.12
C ARG A 78 35.27 -1.88 22.67
N ALA A 79 35.76 -2.20 23.86
CA ALA A 79 36.88 -1.56 24.51
C ALA A 79 38.07 -1.39 23.55
N SER A 80 38.67 -0.20 23.58
CA SER A 80 40.13 -0.10 23.52
C SER A 80 40.59 1.13 24.30
N PRO A 81 40.99 0.98 25.56
CA PRO A 81 41.84 1.96 26.24
C PRO A 81 43.26 1.79 25.68
N ILE A 82 43.53 2.40 24.53
CA ILE A 82 44.88 2.66 24.03
C ILE A 82 44.85 3.88 23.11
N GLN A 83 44.66 5.06 23.72
CA GLN A 83 45.52 6.24 23.57
C GLN A 83 45.04 7.34 24.51
#